data_AF-A0A2M7R7K3-F1
#
_entry.id   AF-A0A2M7R7K3-F1
#
_cell.length_a   1.000
_cell.length_b   1.000
_cell.length_c   1.000
_cell.angle_alpha   90.00
_cell.angle_beta   90.00
_cell.angle_gamma   90.00
#
_symmetry.space_group_name_H-M   'P 1'
#
loop_
_entity.id
_entity.type
_entity.pdbx_description
1 polymer ?
#
loop_
_entity_poly.entity_id
_entity_poly.type
_entity_poly.pdbx_seq_one_letter_code
_entity_poly.pdbx_strand_id
1 'polypeptide(L)'
;MSKIDPNEVYTTKEAQEFLKISTSTTKRLLKKGIIKAHKVGGTYRIWGSEILKLVSPELESKVYNVYKRVREKTKKTIEKW
;
A
#
# COMPACT_ATOMS: atom_id res chain seq x y z
N MET A 1 -5.10 0.73 -17.63
CA MET A 1 -4.46 0.15 -16.42
C MET A 1 -5.02 -1.24 -16.24
N SER A 2 -4.14 -2.24 -16.15
CA SER A 2 -4.54 -3.64 -15.95
C SER A 2 -5.15 -3.82 -14.55
N LYS A 3 -6.11 -4.72 -14.44
CA LYS A 3 -6.72 -5.12 -13.16
C LYS A 3 -5.65 -5.76 -12.26
N ILE A 4 -5.74 -5.51 -10.94
CA ILE A 4 -4.86 -6.18 -9.97
C ILE A 4 -5.40 -7.59 -9.73
N ASP A 5 -4.59 -8.61 -9.98
CA ASP A 5 -4.89 -10.00 -9.62
C ASP A 5 -4.43 -10.28 -8.18
N PRO A 6 -5.33 -10.72 -7.27
CA PRO A 6 -4.97 -11.07 -5.90
C PRO A 6 -3.84 -12.11 -5.76
N ASN A 7 -3.72 -13.02 -6.72
CA ASN A 7 -2.80 -14.16 -6.73
C ASN A 7 -1.54 -13.92 -7.56
N GLU A 8 -1.31 -12.68 -8.00
CA GLU A 8 -0.10 -12.30 -8.70
C GLU A 8 0.86 -11.55 -7.77
N VAL A 9 2.15 -11.59 -8.10
CA VAL A 9 3.22 -10.95 -7.34
C VAL A 9 3.73 -9.73 -8.11
N TYR A 10 3.62 -8.57 -7.48
CA TYR A 10 4.03 -7.29 -8.04
C TYR A 10 5.33 -6.78 -7.42
N THR A 11 6.07 -6.01 -8.20
CA THR A 11 7.20 -5.20 -7.73
C THR A 11 6.72 -4.01 -6.90
N THR A 12 7.65 -3.40 -6.16
CA THR A 12 7.39 -2.12 -5.50
C THR A 12 6.99 -0.99 -6.44
N LYS A 13 7.47 -1.03 -7.70
CA LYS A 13 7.19 0.01 -8.68
C LYS A 13 5.75 -0.11 -9.19
N GLU A 14 5.32 -1.33 -9.51
CA GLU A 14 3.93 -1.60 -9.91
C GLU A 14 2.96 -1.28 -8.77
N ALA A 15 3.26 -1.72 -7.54
CA ALA A 15 2.44 -1.37 -6.37
C ALA A 15 2.33 0.15 -6.15
N GLN A 16 3.42 0.89 -6.39
CA GLN A 16 3.42 2.35 -6.34
C GLN A 16 2.51 2.95 -7.43
N GLU A 17 2.58 2.43 -8.64
CA GLU A 17 1.78 2.89 -9.78
C GLU A 17 0.28 2.59 -9.60
N PHE A 18 -0.06 1.47 -8.97
CA PHE A 18 -1.44 1.12 -8.61
C PHE A 18 -1.99 2.02 -7.51
N LEU A 19 -1.23 2.21 -6.42
CA LEU A 19 -1.67 2.99 -5.26
C LEU A 19 -1.52 4.52 -5.46
N LYS A 20 -0.85 4.95 -6.53
CA LYS A 20 -0.56 6.37 -6.83
C LYS A 20 0.13 7.09 -5.66
N ILE A 21 1.10 6.42 -5.03
CA ILE A 21 1.87 6.95 -3.90
C ILE A 21 3.33 7.25 -4.29
N SER A 22 4.03 7.99 -3.45
CA SER A 22 5.47 8.24 -3.62
C SER A 22 6.32 7.03 -3.22
N THR A 23 7.53 6.93 -3.77
CA THR A 23 8.55 5.93 -3.36
C THR A 23 8.81 5.95 -1.85
N SER A 24 8.87 7.15 -1.25
CA SER A 24 9.07 7.34 0.20
C SER A 24 7.89 6.80 1.02
N THR A 25 6.67 6.90 0.49
CA THR A 25 5.48 6.32 1.11
C THR A 25 5.48 4.80 0.98
N THR A 26 5.78 4.25 -0.20
CA THR A 26 5.93 2.80 -0.38
C THR A 26 6.95 2.20 0.59
N LYS A 27 8.15 2.81 0.69
CA LYS A 27 9.19 2.41 1.66
C LYS A 27 8.70 2.46 3.10
N ARG A 28 7.95 3.50 3.48
CA ARG A 28 7.39 3.64 4.82
C ARG A 28 6.34 2.57 5.12
N LEU A 29 5.48 2.24 4.16
CA LEU A 29 4.46 1.20 4.32
C LEU A 29 5.11 -0.18 4.51
N LEU A 30 6.16 -0.49 3.72
CA LEU A 30 6.96 -1.70 3.88
C LEU A 30 7.67 -1.75 5.24
N LYS A 31 8.36 -0.67 5.64
CA LYS A 31 9.06 -0.60 6.93
C LYS A 31 8.13 -0.75 8.13
N LYS A 32 6.89 -0.26 8.02
CA LYS A 32 5.86 -0.37 9.07
C LYS A 32 5.08 -1.69 9.03
N GLY A 33 5.34 -2.58 8.06
CA GLY A 33 4.60 -3.82 7.88
C GLY A 33 3.13 -3.63 7.50
N ILE A 34 2.77 -2.46 6.97
CA ILE A 34 1.41 -2.16 6.50
C ILE A 34 1.12 -2.92 5.20
N ILE A 35 2.13 -3.06 4.34
CA ILE A 35 2.12 -3.94 3.18
C ILE A 35 3.06 -5.10 3.51
N LYS A 36 2.55 -6.34 3.50
CA LYS A 36 3.43 -7.50 3.59
C LYS A 36 4.13 -7.71 2.25
N ALA A 37 5.45 -7.90 2.30
CA ALA A 37 6.27 -8.12 1.12
C ALA A 37 7.40 -9.09 1.44
N HIS A 38 7.87 -9.78 0.41
CA HIS A 38 8.97 -10.72 0.49
C HIS A 38 10.15 -10.20 -0.31
N LYS A 39 11.36 -10.30 0.24
CA LYS A 39 12.58 -9.87 -0.46
C LYS A 39 13.07 -11.02 -1.34
N VAL A 40 13.10 -10.80 -2.66
CA VAL A 40 13.55 -11.77 -3.66
C VAL A 40 14.50 -11.06 -4.62
N GLY A 41 15.73 -11.58 -4.74
CA GLY A 41 16.75 -11.00 -5.62
C GLY A 41 17.05 -9.53 -5.35
N GLY A 42 17.07 -9.12 -4.07
CA GLY A 42 17.34 -7.73 -3.67
C GLY A 42 16.16 -6.76 -3.77
N THR A 43 15.05 -7.17 -4.40
CA THR A 43 13.83 -6.36 -4.54
C THR A 43 12.71 -6.89 -3.66
N TYR A 44 11.74 -6.04 -3.30
CA TYR A 44 10.54 -6.48 -2.60
C TYR A 44 9.46 -6.89 -3.60
N ARG A 45 8.76 -7.96 -3.23
CA ARG A 45 7.68 -8.59 -3.98
C ARG A 45 6.42 -8.60 -3.11
N ILE A 46 5.33 -8.06 -3.65
CA ILE A 46 4.08 -7.78 -2.94
C ILE A 46 2.97 -8.56 -3.62
N TRP A 47 2.21 -9.35 -2.86
CA TRP A 47 1.02 -10.02 -3.41
C TRP A 47 -0.05 -8.99 -3.79
N GLY A 48 -0.74 -9.20 -4.90
CA GLY A 48 -1.84 -8.34 -5.33
C GLY A 48 -2.94 -8.23 -4.28
N SER A 49 -3.20 -9.30 -3.53
CA SER A 49 -4.11 -9.28 -2.39
C SER A 49 -3.70 -8.24 -1.34
N GLU A 50 -2.42 -8.08 -1.02
CA GLU A 50 -1.93 -7.06 -0.08
C GLU A 50 -2.12 -5.63 -0.62
N ILE A 51 -1.99 -5.43 -1.94
CA ILE A 51 -2.29 -4.13 -2.57
C ILE A 51 -3.78 -3.84 -2.46
N LEU A 52 -4.63 -4.84 -2.76
CA LEU A 52 -6.09 -4.73 -2.70
C LEU A 52 -6.59 -4.44 -1.28
N LYS A 53 -5.95 -4.99 -0.23
CA LYS A 53 -6.29 -4.68 1.17
C LYS A 53 -6.15 -3.19 1.52
N LEU A 54 -5.29 -2.45 0.82
CA LEU A 54 -5.13 -1.01 1.07
C LEU A 54 -6.18 -0.14 0.39
N VAL A 55 -6.86 -0.68 -0.62
CA VAL A 55 -7.85 0.05 -1.42
C VAL A 55 -9.27 -0.49 -1.23
N SER A 56 -9.42 -1.68 -0.64
CA SER A 56 -10.72 -2.30 -0.41
C SER A 56 -11.48 -1.59 0.72
N PRO A 57 -12.72 -1.11 0.47
CA PRO A 57 -13.62 -0.60 1.51
C PRO A 57 -14.18 -1.72 2.41
N GLU A 58 -14.15 -2.97 1.94
CA GLU A 58 -14.88 -4.11 2.51
C GLU A 58 -14.06 -4.87 3.55
N LEU A 59 -12.73 -4.69 3.60
CA LEU A 59 -11.84 -5.37 4.54
C LEU A 59 -11.87 -4.74 5.95
N GLU A 60 -13.06 -4.82 6.55
CA GLU A 60 -13.44 -4.77 7.96
C GLU A 60 -12.84 -3.69 8.89
N SER A 61 -13.77 -2.92 9.46
CA SER A 61 -13.74 -1.88 10.51
C SER A 61 -12.45 -1.63 11.32
N LYS A 62 -11.69 -2.67 11.67
CA LYS A 62 -10.44 -2.57 12.46
C LYS A 62 -9.26 -2.06 11.63
N VAL A 63 -9.08 -2.56 10.40
CA VAL A 63 -8.00 -2.12 9.51
C VAL A 63 -8.31 -0.75 8.91
N TYR A 64 -9.59 -0.50 8.62
CA TYR A 64 -10.06 0.81 8.16
C TYR A 64 -9.72 1.92 9.15
N ASN A 65 -9.85 1.72 10.46
CA ASN A 65 -9.49 2.74 11.45
C ASN A 65 -8.01 3.12 11.41
N VAL A 66 -7.13 2.14 11.15
CA VAL A 66 -5.69 2.38 11.02
C VAL A 66 -5.39 3.10 9.70
N TYR A 67 -5.97 2.64 8.59
CA TYR A 67 -5.85 3.29 7.29
C TYR A 67 -6.37 4.73 7.31
N LYS A 68 -7.61 4.95 7.80
CA LYS A 68 -8.25 6.25 7.96
C LYS A 68 -7.38 7.19 8.77
N ARG A 69 -6.83 6.73 9.90
CA ARG A 69 -5.92 7.56 10.72
C ARG A 69 -4.67 7.99 9.96
N VAL A 70 -4.07 7.09 9.17
CA VAL A 70 -2.89 7.41 8.35
C VAL A 70 -3.26 8.39 7.23
N ARG A 71 -4.35 8.14 6.51
CA ARG A 71 -4.85 9.00 5.44
C ARG A 71 -5.20 10.40 5.94
N GLU A 72 -5.96 10.50 7.04
CA GLU A 72 -6.34 11.77 7.65
C GLU A 72 -5.11 12.55 8.15
N LYS A 73 -4.12 11.85 8.74
CA LYS A 73 -2.87 12.49 9.15
C LYS A 73 -2.13 13.06 7.94
N THR A 74 -2.04 12.30 6.85
CA THR A 74 -1.42 12.76 5.60
C THR A 74 -2.18 13.95 5.01
N LYS A 75 -3.51 13.91 4.98
CA LYS A 75 -4.35 15.02 4.50
C LYS A 75 -4.10 16.31 5.28
N LYS A 76 -4.12 16.23 6.62
CA LYS A 76 -3.81 17.38 7.50
C LYS A 76 -2.41 17.94 7.33
N THR A 77 -1.43 17.10 7.00
CA THR A 77 -0.07 17.57 6.71
C THR A 77 -0.02 18.31 5.37
N ILE A 78 -0.74 17.83 4.34
CA ILE A 78 -0.80 18.48 3.04
C ILE A 78 -1.58 19.80 3.09
N GLU A 79 -2.67 19.89 3.85
CA GLU A 79 -3.44 21.15 4.03
C GLU A 79 -2.62 22.28 4.69
N LYS A 80 -1.55 21.94 5.40
CA LYS A 80 -0.66 22.90 6.08
C LYS A 80 0.60 23.24 5.27
N TRP A 81 0.78 22.63 4.10
CA TRP A 81 1.94 22.80 3.24
C TRP A 81 1.58 23.72 2.09
#